data_AF-X1FLB8-F1
#
_entry.id   AF-X1FLB8-F1
#
_cell.length_a   1.000
_cell.length_b   1.000
_cell.length_c   1.000
_cell.angle_alpha   90.00
_cell.angle_beta   90.00
_cell.angle_gamma   90.00
#
_symmetry.space_group_name_H-M   'P 1'
#
loop_
_entity.id
_entity.type
_entity.pdbx_description
1 polymer ?
#
loop_
_entity_poly.entity_id
_entity_poly.type
_entity_poly.pdbx_seq_one_letter_code
_entity_poly.pdbx_strand_id
1 'polypeptide(L)'
;MNDLDAQQLVDSSLSHSEFVKQLSEYLSVSERTIYGWVGDKFKKIENKRDILIFKLSLLGWTQREIADAVVRAGYEKEYSQQAVQLKLQEFADLQKLVKLLFQDGKGKSISEIVEDNREKHAIDEILAWAIVLEDKHDVDKLEMLNEKIDGLSCKPRPYDCWNFSSPHDLFGDEYPGRTPGQLLLQLLYFYTKQGDLVVDPMAGSGTMVDVCLLMNRKCLF
;
A
#
# COMPACT_ATOMS: atom_id res chain seq x y z
N MET A 1 35.85 4.30 -10.60
CA MET A 1 34.49 4.71 -10.93
C MET A 1 33.83 4.98 -9.60
N ASN A 2 33.52 6.25 -9.30
CA ASN A 2 32.98 6.62 -8.00
C ASN A 2 31.53 6.11 -7.93
N ASP A 3 31.04 5.78 -6.73
CA ASP A 3 29.66 5.36 -6.47
C ASP A 3 28.60 6.35 -7.04
N LEU A 4 29.00 7.59 -7.33
CA LEU A 4 28.19 8.59 -8.03
C LEU A 4 27.82 8.21 -9.48
N ASP A 5 28.68 7.52 -10.24
CA ASP A 5 28.41 7.19 -11.65
C ASP A 5 27.37 6.08 -11.80
N ALA A 6 27.33 5.14 -10.83
CA ALA A 6 26.34 4.07 -10.80
C ALA A 6 24.96 4.57 -10.35
N GLN A 7 24.92 5.56 -9.45
CA GLN A 7 23.67 6.20 -9.04
C GLN A 7 23.04 7.04 -10.17
N GLN A 8 23.84 7.74 -10.97
CA GLN A 8 23.33 8.49 -12.13
C GLN A 8 22.75 7.61 -13.24
N LEU A 9 23.21 6.36 -13.40
CA LEU A 9 22.62 5.40 -14.33
C LEU A 9 21.27 4.84 -13.83
N VAL A 10 21.10 4.74 -12.52
CA VAL A 10 19.85 4.31 -11.87
C VAL A 10 18.81 5.45 -11.84
N ASP A 11 19.25 6.72 -11.88
CA ASP A 11 18.40 7.92 -11.99
C ASP A 11 17.91 8.23 -13.42
N SER A 12 18.23 7.36 -14.38
CA SER A 12 17.75 7.53 -15.75
C SER A 12 16.38 6.89 -15.92
N SER A 13 15.48 7.66 -16.54
CA SER A 13 14.11 7.35 -16.96
C SER A 13 13.99 6.22 -17.99
N LEU A 14 14.80 5.17 -17.85
CA LEU A 14 14.88 4.02 -18.73
C LEU A 14 13.91 2.95 -18.25
N SER A 15 13.22 2.30 -19.18
CA SER A 15 12.48 1.08 -18.86
C SER A 15 13.42 -0.01 -18.35
N HIS A 16 12.90 -0.97 -17.58
CA HIS A 16 13.68 -2.11 -17.06
C HIS A 16 14.50 -2.81 -18.16
N SER A 17 13.92 -2.97 -19.35
CA SER A 17 14.58 -3.59 -20.50
C SER A 17 15.72 -2.74 -21.05
N GLU A 18 15.56 -1.42 -21.13
CA GLU A 18 16.60 -0.52 -21.63
C GLU A 18 17.77 -0.44 -20.66
N PHE A 19 17.49 -0.39 -19.35
CA PHE A 19 18.51 -0.41 -18.30
C PHE A 19 19.34 -1.70 -18.35
N VAL A 20 18.68 -2.85 -18.45
CA VAL A 20 19.38 -4.15 -18.53
C VAL A 20 20.24 -4.23 -19.78
N LYS A 21 19.73 -3.77 -20.92
CA LYS A 21 20.47 -3.77 -22.18
C LYS A 21 21.72 -2.89 -22.09
N GLN A 22 21.60 -1.67 -21.56
CA GLN A 22 22.73 -0.77 -21.39
C GLN A 22 23.81 -1.35 -20.45
N LEU A 23 23.42 -1.95 -19.32
CA LEU A 23 24.37 -2.58 -18.41
C LEU A 23 25.02 -3.83 -19.02
N SER A 24 24.26 -4.61 -19.79
CA SER A 24 24.80 -5.77 -20.50
C SER A 24 25.88 -5.36 -21.49
N GLU A 25 25.64 -4.29 -22.26
CA GLU A 25 26.60 -3.70 -23.19
C GLU A 25 27.82 -3.12 -22.45
N TYR A 26 27.60 -2.34 -21.40
CA TYR A 26 28.66 -1.68 -20.63
C TYR A 26 29.59 -2.68 -19.91
N LEU A 27 29.01 -3.70 -19.28
CA LEU A 27 29.75 -4.70 -18.50
C LEU A 27 30.18 -5.92 -19.32
N SER A 28 29.80 -6.00 -20.60
CA SER A 28 30.10 -7.12 -21.50
C SER A 28 29.67 -8.49 -20.95
N VAL A 29 28.52 -8.54 -20.25
CA VAL A 29 27.91 -9.77 -19.73
C VAL A 29 26.54 -9.99 -20.35
N SER A 30 26.04 -11.22 -20.35
CA SER A 30 24.71 -11.50 -20.91
C SER A 30 23.59 -10.77 -20.13
N GLU A 31 22.54 -10.33 -20.83
CA GLU A 31 21.34 -9.75 -20.18
C GLU A 31 20.76 -10.66 -19.10
N ARG A 32 20.80 -11.99 -19.31
CA ARG A 32 20.37 -12.98 -18.33
C ARG A 32 21.16 -12.89 -17.02
N THR A 33 22.46 -12.62 -17.11
CA THR A 33 23.32 -12.43 -15.92
C THR A 33 22.91 -11.18 -15.17
N ILE A 34 22.68 -10.07 -15.87
CA ILE A 34 22.21 -8.81 -15.26
C ILE A 34 20.86 -9.04 -14.57
N TYR A 35 19.88 -9.66 -15.26
CA TYR A 35 18.59 -9.99 -14.65
C TYR A 35 18.74 -10.85 -13.39
N GLY A 36 19.69 -11.78 -13.36
CA GLY A 36 20.01 -12.55 -12.15
C GLY A 36 20.49 -11.68 -10.97
N TRP A 37 21.05 -10.50 -11.22
CA TRP A 37 21.52 -9.57 -10.19
C TRP A 37 20.46 -8.56 -9.77
N VAL A 38 19.64 -8.07 -10.71
CA VAL A 38 18.70 -6.95 -10.47
C VAL A 38 17.23 -7.37 -10.41
N GLY A 39 16.90 -8.61 -10.77
CA GLY A 39 15.51 -9.08 -10.87
C GLY A 39 14.71 -8.90 -9.59
N ASP A 40 15.31 -9.20 -8.44
CA ASP A 40 14.65 -9.01 -7.13
C ASP A 40 14.32 -7.54 -6.84
N LYS A 41 15.15 -6.60 -7.33
CA LYS A 41 14.88 -5.16 -7.18
C LYS A 41 13.72 -4.72 -8.06
N PHE A 42 13.68 -5.18 -9.31
CA PHE A 42 12.56 -4.88 -10.22
C PHE A 42 11.25 -5.45 -9.69
N LYS A 43 11.26 -6.70 -9.23
CA LYS A 43 10.08 -7.32 -8.62
C LYS A 43 9.58 -6.54 -7.40
N LYS A 44 10.48 -6.00 -6.57
CA LYS A 44 10.09 -5.12 -5.45
C LYS A 44 9.45 -3.82 -5.93
N ILE A 45 9.95 -3.21 -7.01
CA ILE A 45 9.37 -2.01 -7.60
C ILE A 45 7.98 -2.31 -8.17
N GLU A 46 7.84 -3.42 -8.91
CA GLU A 46 6.56 -3.88 -9.45
C GLU A 46 5.55 -4.18 -8.34
N ASN A 47 5.97 -4.84 -7.26
CA ASN A 47 5.10 -5.08 -6.11
C ASN A 47 4.62 -3.77 -5.46
N LYS A 48 5.50 -2.77 -5.31
CA LYS A 48 5.11 -1.45 -4.78
C LYS A 48 4.11 -0.74 -5.68
N ARG A 49 4.35 -0.76 -6.99
CA ARG A 49 3.42 -0.22 -8.00
C ARG A 49 2.05 -0.89 -7.91
N ASP A 50 2.02 -2.22 -7.85
CA ASP A 50 0.78 -2.99 -7.83
C ASP A 50 0.02 -2.78 -6.50
N ILE A 51 0.71 -2.73 -5.36
CA ILE A 51 0.11 -2.34 -4.06
C ILE A 51 -0.51 -0.95 -4.15
N LEU A 52 0.18 0.04 -4.73
CA LEU A 52 -0.35 1.39 -4.92
C LEU A 52 -1.65 1.36 -5.74
N ILE A 53 -1.66 0.64 -6.86
CA ILE A 53 -2.86 0.49 -7.70
C ILE A 53 -4.03 -0.08 -6.88
N PHE A 54 -3.78 -1.13 -6.09
CA PHE A 54 -4.80 -1.77 -5.26
C PHE A 54 -5.34 -0.82 -4.20
N LYS A 55 -4.47 -0.13 -3.46
CA LYS A 55 -4.87 0.86 -2.45
C LYS A 55 -5.69 1.99 -3.06
N LEU A 56 -5.24 2.59 -4.16
CA LEU A 56 -5.98 3.69 -4.82
C LEU A 56 -7.34 3.23 -5.33
N SER A 57 -7.46 1.99 -5.83
CA SER A 57 -8.74 1.44 -6.27
C SER A 57 -9.75 1.33 -5.12
N LEU A 58 -9.32 0.88 -3.94
CA LEU A 58 -10.13 0.80 -2.73
C LEU A 58 -10.49 2.19 -2.18
N LEU A 59 -9.61 3.18 -2.35
CA LEU A 59 -9.86 4.59 -2.02
C LEU A 59 -10.80 5.29 -3.02
N GLY A 60 -11.32 4.57 -4.02
CA GLY A 60 -12.33 5.06 -4.94
C GLY A 60 -11.80 5.93 -6.09
N TRP A 61 -10.50 5.84 -6.40
CA TRP A 61 -9.91 6.50 -7.57
C TRP A 61 -10.34 5.82 -8.86
N THR A 62 -10.49 6.59 -9.94
CA THR A 62 -10.77 6.04 -11.27
C THR A 62 -9.52 5.41 -11.89
N GLN A 63 -9.70 4.49 -12.84
CA GLN A 63 -8.57 3.84 -13.53
C GLN A 63 -7.65 4.84 -14.23
N ARG A 64 -8.21 5.95 -14.70
CA ARG A 64 -7.44 7.05 -15.28
C ARG A 64 -6.55 7.72 -14.24
N GLU A 65 -7.13 8.12 -13.11
CA GLU A 65 -6.38 8.80 -12.04
C GLU A 65 -5.31 7.89 -11.44
N ILE A 66 -5.60 6.58 -11.34
CA ILE A 66 -4.62 5.56 -10.91
C ILE A 66 -3.47 5.47 -11.91
N ALA A 67 -3.76 5.38 -13.21
CA ALA A 67 -2.72 5.34 -14.23
C ALA A 67 -1.83 6.60 -14.18
N ASP A 68 -2.44 7.77 -14.04
CA ASP A 68 -1.71 9.03 -13.88
C ASP A 68 -0.88 9.05 -12.58
N ALA A 69 -1.39 8.47 -11.48
CA ALA A 69 -0.68 8.37 -10.21
C ALA A 69 0.55 7.44 -10.30
N VAL A 70 0.44 6.30 -11.00
CA VAL A 70 1.56 5.38 -11.24
C VAL A 70 2.70 6.09 -11.98
N VAL A 71 2.36 6.89 -13.00
CA VAL A 71 3.34 7.69 -13.75
C VAL A 71 3.94 8.79 -12.89
N ARG A 72 3.12 9.54 -12.14
CA ARG A 72 3.61 10.60 -11.23
C ARG A 72 4.54 10.06 -10.14
N ALA A 73 4.27 8.87 -9.64
CA ALA A 73 5.10 8.20 -8.65
C ALA A 73 6.41 7.64 -9.23
N GLY A 74 6.61 7.72 -10.55
CA GLY A 74 7.85 7.32 -11.22
C GLY A 74 8.02 5.81 -11.38
N TYR A 75 6.97 5.01 -11.17
CA TYR A 75 7.04 3.57 -11.36
C TYR A 75 7.12 3.18 -12.83
N GLU A 76 6.47 3.96 -13.70
CA GLU A 76 6.40 3.72 -15.14
C GLU A 76 6.43 5.05 -15.89
N LYS A 77 7.02 5.07 -17.09
CA LYS A 77 7.02 6.27 -17.95
C LYS A 77 5.63 6.57 -18.50
N GLU A 78 4.91 5.51 -18.86
CA GLU A 78 3.55 5.54 -19.37
C GLU A 78 2.79 4.37 -18.75
N TYR A 79 1.54 4.59 -18.36
CA TYR A 79 0.69 3.53 -17.84
C TYR A 79 -0.73 3.71 -18.38
N SER A 80 -1.34 2.63 -18.86
CA SER A 80 -2.65 2.69 -19.51
C SER A 80 -3.77 2.26 -18.57
N GLN A 81 -5.00 2.73 -18.83
CA GLN A 81 -6.18 2.29 -18.09
C GLN A 81 -6.42 0.78 -18.27
N GLN A 82 -6.09 0.22 -19.44
CA GLN A 82 -6.15 -1.21 -19.70
C GLN A 82 -5.16 -1.99 -18.81
N ALA A 83 -3.95 -1.48 -18.59
CA ALA A 83 -2.99 -2.09 -17.68
C ALA A 83 -3.50 -2.08 -16.24
N VAL A 84 -4.08 -0.96 -15.79
CA VAL A 84 -4.75 -0.87 -14.48
C VAL A 84 -5.87 -1.92 -14.38
N GLN A 85 -6.73 -2.04 -15.39
CA GLN A 85 -7.83 -3.02 -15.39
C GLN A 85 -7.33 -4.47 -15.26
N LEU A 86 -6.23 -4.85 -15.91
CA LEU A 86 -5.63 -6.17 -15.76
C LEU A 86 -5.15 -6.41 -14.32
N LYS A 87 -4.53 -5.40 -13.70
CA LYS A 87 -4.12 -5.46 -12.29
C LYS A 87 -5.31 -5.56 -11.34
N LEU A 88 -6.43 -4.91 -11.62
CA LEU A 88 -7.64 -5.04 -10.82
C LEU A 88 -8.28 -6.44 -10.92
N GLN A 89 -8.07 -7.17 -12.02
CA GLN A 89 -8.47 -8.57 -12.11
C GLN A 89 -7.62 -9.46 -11.20
N GLU A 90 -6.29 -9.28 -11.22
CA GLU A 90 -5.37 -9.96 -10.30
C GLU A 90 -5.72 -9.64 -8.83
N PHE A 91 -6.11 -8.39 -8.56
CA PHE A 91 -6.50 -7.95 -7.23
C PHE A 91 -7.74 -8.69 -6.70
N ALA A 92 -8.74 -8.94 -7.55
CA ALA A 92 -9.95 -9.66 -7.14
C ALA A 92 -9.63 -11.10 -6.67
N ASP A 93 -8.61 -11.73 -7.25
CA ASP A 93 -8.17 -13.06 -6.82
C ASP A 93 -7.35 -12.99 -5.53
N LEU A 94 -6.53 -11.95 -5.36
CA LEU A 94 -5.85 -11.68 -4.09
C LEU A 94 -6.86 -11.46 -2.95
N GLN A 95 -7.94 -10.71 -3.19
CA GLN A 95 -8.99 -10.49 -2.19
C GLN A 95 -9.61 -11.80 -1.71
N LYS A 96 -9.94 -12.70 -2.63
CA LYS A 96 -10.48 -14.03 -2.29
C LYS A 96 -9.47 -14.85 -1.49
N LEU A 97 -8.20 -14.83 -1.89
CA LEU A 97 -7.13 -15.55 -1.20
C LEU A 97 -6.97 -15.05 0.25
N VAL A 98 -6.86 -13.74 0.46
CA VAL A 98 -6.67 -13.15 1.78
C VAL A 98 -7.86 -13.46 2.69
N LYS A 99 -9.10 -13.27 2.20
CA LYS A 99 -10.31 -13.62 2.96
C LYS A 99 -10.36 -15.12 3.32
N LEU A 100 -9.93 -15.99 2.40
CA LEU A 100 -9.84 -17.44 2.63
C LEU A 100 -8.79 -17.81 3.68
N LEU A 101 -7.62 -17.16 3.67
CA LEU A 101 -6.53 -17.46 4.59
C LEU A 101 -6.77 -16.91 6.00
N PHE A 102 -7.44 -15.77 6.12
CA PHE A 102 -7.64 -15.11 7.41
C PHE A 102 -8.67 -15.81 8.30
N GLN A 103 -9.78 -16.32 7.73
CA GLN A 103 -10.89 -17.03 8.41
C GLN A 103 -10.95 -16.79 9.92
N ASP A 104 -11.70 -15.76 10.34
CA ASP A 104 -11.67 -15.23 11.72
C ASP A 104 -11.71 -16.35 12.79
N GLY A 105 -10.63 -16.45 13.57
CA GLY A 105 -10.48 -17.41 14.67
C GLY A 105 -9.97 -18.81 14.30
N LYS A 106 -9.77 -19.12 13.01
CA LYS A 106 -9.24 -20.43 12.53
C LYS A 106 -8.16 -20.32 11.46
N GLY A 107 -8.02 -19.16 10.83
CA GLY A 107 -7.03 -18.89 9.79
C GLY A 107 -5.72 -18.34 10.34
N LYS A 108 -4.87 -17.89 9.42
CA LYS A 108 -3.57 -17.26 9.69
C LYS A 108 -3.76 -15.82 10.16
N SER A 109 -2.84 -15.33 10.98
CA SER A 109 -2.72 -13.90 11.26
C SER A 109 -2.36 -13.10 10.01
N ILE A 110 -2.65 -11.80 9.99
CA ILE A 110 -2.31 -10.94 8.84
C ILE A 110 -0.81 -10.94 8.57
N SER A 111 0.03 -10.88 9.60
CA SER A 111 1.49 -10.90 9.45
C SER A 111 1.98 -12.20 8.80
N GLU A 112 1.41 -13.36 9.17
CA GLU A 112 1.71 -14.64 8.52
C GLU A 112 1.23 -14.67 7.07
N ILE A 113 0.04 -14.14 6.77
CA ILE A 113 -0.49 -14.06 5.40
C ILE A 113 0.44 -13.23 4.52
N VAL A 114 0.89 -12.08 5.01
CA VAL A 114 1.82 -11.20 4.27
C VAL A 114 3.16 -11.92 4.06
N GLU A 115 3.76 -12.48 5.12
CA GLU A 115 5.07 -13.13 5.02
C GLU A 115 5.07 -14.33 4.04
N ASP A 116 4.04 -15.17 4.08
CA ASP A 116 3.93 -16.35 3.22
C ASP A 116 3.69 -16.00 1.74
N ASN A 117 3.19 -14.79 1.46
CA ASN A 117 2.73 -14.41 0.13
C ASN A 117 3.49 -13.23 -0.49
N ARG A 118 4.35 -12.51 0.26
CA ARG A 118 5.08 -11.32 -0.24
C ARG A 118 5.93 -11.57 -1.49
N GLU A 119 6.38 -12.81 -1.68
CA GLU A 119 7.17 -13.21 -2.85
C GLU A 119 6.31 -13.55 -4.08
N LYS A 120 5.02 -13.81 -3.91
CA LYS A 120 4.13 -14.24 -4.99
C LYS A 120 3.09 -13.19 -5.35
N HIS A 121 2.73 -12.35 -4.38
CA HIS A 121 1.66 -11.38 -4.47
C HIS A 121 2.13 -10.04 -3.96
N ALA A 122 1.66 -8.97 -4.61
CA ALA A 122 1.85 -7.60 -4.20
C ALA A 122 0.89 -7.30 -3.02
N ILE A 123 1.36 -7.55 -1.79
CA ILE A 123 0.58 -7.37 -0.56
C ILE A 123 1.44 -6.77 0.55
N ASP A 124 0.86 -5.82 1.29
CA ASP A 124 1.38 -5.31 2.55
C ASP A 124 0.33 -5.46 3.65
N GLU A 125 0.73 -5.16 4.89
CA GLU A 125 -0.11 -5.36 6.06
C GLU A 125 -1.38 -4.51 6.02
N ILE A 126 -1.27 -3.24 5.62
CA ILE A 126 -2.42 -2.33 5.50
C ILE A 126 -3.41 -2.82 4.43
N LEU A 127 -2.93 -3.25 3.27
CA LEU A 127 -3.79 -3.76 2.21
C LEU A 127 -4.48 -5.05 2.65
N ALA A 128 -3.75 -5.95 3.31
CA ALA A 128 -4.32 -7.18 3.85
C ALA A 128 -5.45 -6.90 4.85
N TRP A 129 -5.24 -5.96 5.77
CA TRP A 129 -6.28 -5.50 6.69
C TRP A 129 -7.47 -4.87 5.96
N ALA A 130 -7.22 -4.00 4.98
CA ALA A 130 -8.28 -3.38 4.19
C ALA A 130 -9.20 -4.41 3.52
N ILE A 131 -8.61 -5.47 2.94
CA ILE A 131 -9.34 -6.58 2.33
C ILE A 131 -10.21 -7.33 3.36
N VAL A 132 -9.64 -7.64 4.54
CA VAL A 132 -10.36 -8.36 5.60
C VAL A 132 -11.51 -7.53 6.18
N LEU A 133 -11.33 -6.22 6.26
CA LEU A 133 -12.29 -5.29 6.84
C LEU A 133 -13.33 -4.77 5.86
N GLU A 134 -13.21 -5.07 4.56
CA GLU A 134 -14.04 -4.50 3.48
C GLU A 134 -15.55 -4.60 3.75
N ASP A 135 -16.03 -5.74 4.23
CA ASP A 135 -17.48 -6.00 4.40
C ASP A 135 -18.00 -5.73 5.82
N LYS A 136 -17.20 -5.10 6.69
CA LYS A 136 -17.52 -4.91 8.11
C LYS A 136 -18.04 -3.51 8.42
N HIS A 137 -18.89 -3.38 9.43
CA HIS A 137 -19.27 -2.07 9.95
C HIS A 137 -18.13 -1.47 10.78
N ASP A 138 -18.09 -0.13 10.88
CA ASP A 138 -16.98 0.56 11.53
C ASP A 138 -16.73 0.12 12.97
N VAL A 139 -17.79 -0.16 13.74
CA VAL A 139 -17.67 -0.69 15.10
C VAL A 139 -16.92 -2.02 15.09
N ASP A 140 -17.34 -2.96 14.24
CA ASP A 140 -16.72 -4.28 14.11
C ASP A 140 -15.27 -4.17 13.62
N LYS A 141 -14.97 -3.20 12.75
CA LYS A 141 -13.60 -2.93 12.29
C LYS A 141 -12.72 -2.50 13.46
N LEU A 142 -13.17 -1.53 14.26
CA LEU A 142 -12.41 -1.00 15.39
C LEU A 142 -12.24 -2.05 16.49
N GLU A 143 -13.26 -2.85 16.78
CA GLU A 143 -13.16 -3.96 17.72
C GLU A 143 -12.13 -4.98 17.25
N MET A 144 -12.22 -5.42 15.98
CA MET A 144 -11.27 -6.38 15.41
C MET A 144 -9.84 -5.86 15.39
N LEU A 145 -9.63 -4.61 14.98
CA LEU A 145 -8.31 -3.97 14.98
C LEU A 145 -7.75 -3.87 16.40
N ASN A 146 -8.57 -3.46 17.38
CA ASN A 146 -8.13 -3.34 18.77
C ASN A 146 -7.82 -4.71 19.40
N GLU A 147 -8.48 -5.78 18.98
CA GLU A 147 -8.26 -7.13 19.51
C GLU A 147 -7.05 -7.82 18.88
N LYS A 148 -6.84 -7.63 17.57
CA LYS A 148 -5.85 -8.40 16.80
C LYS A 148 -4.52 -7.69 16.61
N ILE A 149 -4.46 -6.38 16.83
CA ILE A 149 -3.23 -5.59 16.66
C ILE A 149 -2.77 -5.10 18.03
N ASP A 150 -1.63 -5.64 18.46
CA ASP A 150 -1.07 -5.30 19.76
C ASP A 150 -0.72 -3.81 19.84
N GLY A 151 -1.00 -3.19 20.98
CA GLY A 151 -0.77 -1.74 21.17
C GLY A 151 -1.72 -0.81 20.39
N LEU A 152 -2.64 -1.33 19.56
CA LEU A 152 -3.57 -0.50 18.80
C LEU A 152 -4.82 -0.12 19.62
N SER A 153 -4.71 0.92 20.45
CA SER A 153 -5.85 1.46 21.20
C SER A 153 -6.79 2.28 20.32
N CYS A 154 -7.80 1.61 19.74
CA CYS A 154 -8.74 2.22 18.80
C CYS A 154 -10.23 2.04 19.15
N LYS A 155 -10.55 1.55 20.36
CA LYS A 155 -11.93 1.59 20.87
C LYS A 155 -12.49 3.01 20.84
N PRO A 156 -13.72 3.24 20.31
CA PRO A 156 -14.34 4.56 20.32
C PRO A 156 -14.41 5.16 21.71
N ARG A 157 -13.92 6.39 21.87
CA ARG A 157 -13.98 7.15 23.12
C ARG A 157 -14.85 8.40 22.92
N PRO A 158 -15.98 8.54 23.64
CA PRO A 158 -16.90 9.67 23.47
C PRO A 158 -16.42 10.97 24.16
N TYR A 159 -15.24 10.96 24.79
CA TYR A 159 -14.66 12.13 25.45
C TYR A 159 -13.93 13.03 24.46
N ASP A 160 -13.63 14.25 24.87
CA ASP A 160 -12.95 15.28 24.06
C ASP A 160 -11.42 15.23 24.14
N CYS A 161 -10.87 14.51 25.13
CA CYS A 161 -9.44 14.35 25.33
C CYS A 161 -9.01 12.91 25.04
N TRP A 162 -8.24 12.72 23.96
CA TRP A 162 -7.69 11.42 23.58
C TRP A 162 -6.17 11.45 23.69
N ASN A 163 -5.62 10.52 24.49
CA ASN A 163 -4.18 10.40 24.71
C ASN A 163 -3.66 9.12 24.04
N PHE A 164 -2.57 9.25 23.30
CA PHE A 164 -1.82 8.16 22.67
C PHE A 164 -0.34 8.40 22.92
N SER A 165 0.36 7.40 23.42
CA SER A 165 1.79 7.50 23.73
C SER A 165 2.66 7.63 22.49
N SER A 166 2.26 6.98 21.39
CA SER A 166 3.00 6.97 20.13
C SER A 166 2.08 6.65 18.94
N PRO A 167 2.40 7.14 17.73
CA PRO A 167 1.81 6.63 16.50
C PRO A 167 2.11 5.13 16.36
N HIS A 168 1.11 4.34 15.99
CA HIS A 168 1.29 2.92 15.69
C HIS A 168 1.90 2.74 14.29
N ASP A 169 2.83 1.79 14.12
CA ASP A 169 3.61 1.61 12.88
C ASP A 169 2.80 1.08 11.69
N LEU A 170 1.60 0.57 11.96
CA LEU A 170 0.63 0.21 10.93
C LEU A 170 0.23 1.39 10.04
N PHE A 171 0.29 2.64 10.54
CA PHE A 171 -0.23 3.81 9.83
C PHE A 171 0.84 4.83 9.48
N GLY A 172 0.95 5.11 8.19
CA GLY A 172 1.80 6.12 7.60
C GLY A 172 3.29 5.80 7.70
N ASP A 173 4.03 6.25 6.70
CA ASP A 173 5.48 6.11 6.63
C ASP A 173 6.19 6.95 7.71
N GLU A 174 7.45 6.63 7.98
CA GLU A 174 8.29 7.42 8.87
C GLU A 174 8.47 8.85 8.31
N TYR A 175 7.80 9.82 8.95
CA TYR A 175 7.86 11.23 8.56
C TYR A 175 7.80 12.14 9.80
N PRO A 176 8.55 13.26 9.82
CA PRO A 176 8.50 14.21 10.93
C PRO A 176 7.08 14.76 11.15
N GLY A 177 6.55 14.60 12.37
CA GLY A 177 5.20 15.04 12.70
C GLY A 177 4.08 14.07 12.25
N ARG A 178 4.41 12.80 11.97
CA ARG A 178 3.44 11.72 11.72
C ARG A 178 2.32 11.75 12.76
N THR A 179 1.10 11.99 12.30
CA THR A 179 -0.09 11.99 13.17
C THR A 179 -0.40 10.54 13.59
N PRO A 180 -0.75 10.26 14.87
CA PRO A 180 -1.18 8.92 15.27
C PRO A 180 -2.43 8.46 14.50
N GLY A 181 -2.35 7.32 13.79
CA GLY A 181 -3.51 6.77 13.07
C GLY A 181 -4.69 6.44 13.99
N GLN A 182 -4.41 6.12 15.26
CA GLN A 182 -5.45 5.85 16.27
C GLN A 182 -6.36 7.05 16.55
N LEU A 183 -5.84 8.27 16.37
CA LEU A 183 -6.61 9.52 16.44
C LEU A 183 -7.55 9.62 15.24
N LEU A 184 -7.02 9.39 14.04
CA LEU A 184 -7.76 9.51 12.79
C LEU A 184 -8.86 8.43 12.67
N LEU A 185 -8.64 7.23 13.20
CA LEU A 185 -9.68 6.18 13.28
C LEU A 185 -10.92 6.67 14.05
N GLN A 186 -10.72 7.35 15.18
CA GLN A 186 -11.82 7.93 15.96
C GLN A 186 -12.47 9.10 15.23
N LEU A 187 -11.68 9.96 14.58
CA LEU A 187 -12.20 11.05 13.77
C LEU A 187 -13.13 10.53 12.66
N LEU A 188 -12.68 9.52 11.89
CA LEU A 188 -13.52 8.95 10.85
C LEU A 188 -14.76 8.26 11.41
N TYR A 189 -14.63 7.53 12.51
CA TYR A 189 -15.75 6.85 13.16
C TYR A 189 -16.88 7.82 13.56
N PHE A 190 -16.53 8.99 14.13
CA PHE A 190 -17.54 9.93 14.62
C PHE A 190 -18.09 10.88 13.55
N TYR A 191 -17.28 11.26 12.55
CA TYR A 191 -17.61 12.38 11.67
C TYR A 191 -17.82 12.00 10.20
N THR A 192 -17.70 10.73 9.84
CA THR A 192 -17.90 10.26 8.47
C THR A 192 -18.63 8.94 8.43
N LYS A 193 -19.10 8.55 7.25
CA LYS A 193 -19.64 7.21 6.95
C LYS A 193 -18.78 6.51 5.90
N GLN A 194 -18.90 5.19 5.82
CA GLN A 194 -18.29 4.43 4.74
C GLN A 194 -18.75 4.98 3.38
N GLY A 195 -17.80 5.11 2.45
CA GLY A 195 -18.03 5.67 1.12
C GLY A 195 -17.92 7.21 1.03
N ASP A 196 -17.88 7.93 2.16
CA ASP A 196 -17.64 9.38 2.15
C ASP A 196 -16.25 9.70 1.60
N LEU A 197 -16.13 10.85 0.94
CA LEU A 197 -14.87 11.39 0.46
C LEU A 197 -14.19 12.22 1.54
N VAL A 198 -12.97 11.84 1.89
CA VAL A 198 -12.09 12.61 2.77
C VAL A 198 -11.01 13.27 1.94
N VAL A 199 -10.75 14.54 2.20
CA VAL A 199 -9.71 15.32 1.51
C VAL A 199 -8.64 15.70 2.53
N ASP A 200 -7.40 15.30 2.26
CA ASP A 200 -6.24 15.63 3.09
C ASP A 200 -5.18 16.36 2.25
N PRO A 201 -5.20 17.71 2.20
CA PRO A 201 -4.23 18.47 1.40
C PRO A 201 -2.81 18.47 2.00
N MET A 202 -2.60 17.84 3.17
CA MET A 202 -1.35 17.82 3.92
C MET A 202 -0.98 16.39 4.32
N ALA A 203 -1.14 15.47 3.36
CA ALA A 203 -1.05 14.02 3.55
C ALA A 203 0.18 13.55 4.34
N GLY A 204 1.33 14.23 4.18
CA GLY A 204 2.54 13.98 4.98
C GLY A 204 2.98 12.52 4.90
N SER A 205 2.96 11.81 6.02
CA SER A 205 3.24 10.37 6.13
C SER A 205 2.22 9.46 5.42
N GLY A 206 1.10 9.98 4.94
CA GLY A 206 0.00 9.18 4.38
C GLY A 206 -0.87 8.50 5.44
N THR A 207 -0.77 8.88 6.72
CA THR A 207 -1.54 8.24 7.81
C THR A 207 -3.06 8.32 7.56
N MET A 208 -3.56 9.44 7.05
CA MET A 208 -4.97 9.59 6.71
C MET A 208 -5.41 8.64 5.59
N VAL A 209 -4.51 8.36 4.63
CA VAL A 209 -4.74 7.46 3.49
C VAL A 209 -4.93 6.03 3.99
N ASP A 210 -4.04 5.55 4.86
CA ASP A 210 -4.14 4.21 5.45
C ASP A 210 -5.41 4.06 6.30
N VAL A 211 -5.75 5.08 7.10
CA VAL A 211 -6.96 5.05 7.92
C VAL A 211 -8.23 5.07 7.07
N CYS A 212 -8.28 5.87 5.99
CA CYS A 212 -9.39 5.84 5.04
C CYS A 212 -9.53 4.46 4.39
N LEU A 213 -8.42 3.83 4.05
CA LEU A 213 -8.39 2.51 3.44
C LEU A 213 -9.00 1.45 4.37
N LEU A 214 -8.59 1.40 5.64
CA LEU A 214 -9.16 0.46 6.61
C LEU A 214 -10.65 0.74 6.88
N MET A 215 -11.04 2.01 6.91
CA MET A 215 -12.40 2.44 7.23
C MET A 215 -13.32 2.51 6.01
N ASN A 216 -12.92 2.07 4.81
CA ASN A 216 -13.71 2.21 3.57
C ASN A 216 -14.17 3.65 3.28
N ARG A 217 -13.30 4.64 3.47
CA ARG A 217 -13.54 6.01 2.99
C ARG A 217 -12.81 6.20 1.67
N LYS A 218 -13.39 7.01 0.79
CA LYS A 218 -12.64 7.51 -0.36
C LYS A 218 -11.66 8.57 0.14
N CYS A 219 -10.50 8.69 -0.49
CA CYS A 219 -9.50 9.65 -0.05
C CYS A 219 -8.87 10.36 -1.24
N LEU A 220 -8.81 11.70 -1.17
CA LEU A 220 -8.02 12.54 -2.07
C LEU A 220 -6.94 13.24 -1.25
N PHE A 221 -5.69 13.13 -1.70
CA PHE A 221 -4.51 13.53 -0.94
C PHE A 221 -3.37 13.97 -1.87
#